data_AF-A0A960SAR2-F1
#
_entry.id   AF-A0A960SAR2-F1
#
_cell.length_a   1.000
_cell.length_b   1.000
_cell.length_c   1.000
_cell.angle_alpha   90.00
_cell.angle_beta   90.00
_cell.angle_gamma   90.00
#
_symmetry.space_group_name_H-M   'P 1'
#
loop_
_entity.id
_entity.type
_entity.pdbx_description
1 polymer ?
#
loop_
_entity_poly.entity_id
_entity_poly.type
_entity_poly.pdbx_seq_one_letter_code
_entity_poly.pdbx_strand_id
1 'polypeptide(L)'
;PSEATGYAILKDKMGEVLSTLTDRERTVLIERFGLLDGKPKTLEEVGLRFSVTRERVRQIEAKALRKMRHPTRAKHLEAFLEMIEHE
;
A
#
# COMPACT_ATOMS: atom_id res chain seq x y z
N PRO A 1 12.41 -19.72 10.29
CA PRO A 1 11.26 -20.30 9.54
C PRO A 1 9.93 -19.56 9.77
N SER A 2 9.70 -18.98 10.96
CA SER A 2 8.51 -18.16 11.27
C SER A 2 8.47 -16.81 10.52
N GLU A 3 9.58 -16.07 10.46
CA GLU A 3 9.62 -14.75 9.80
C GLU A 3 9.26 -14.78 8.30
N ALA A 4 9.61 -15.87 7.59
CA ALA A 4 9.31 -16.03 6.17
C ALA A 4 7.80 -16.25 5.89
N THR A 5 7.10 -16.88 6.84
CA THR A 5 5.66 -17.13 6.76
C THR A 5 4.88 -15.84 7.01
N GLY A 6 5.26 -15.07 8.04
CA GLY A 6 4.65 -13.76 8.33
C GLY A 6 4.79 -12.78 7.16
N TYR A 7 5.96 -12.72 6.52
CA TYR A 7 6.17 -11.83 5.37
C TYR A 7 5.32 -12.19 4.14
N ALA A 8 5.16 -13.49 3.84
CA ALA A 8 4.33 -13.94 2.74
C ALA A 8 2.84 -13.61 2.95
N ILE A 9 2.34 -13.83 4.17
CA ILE A 9 0.94 -13.53 4.50
C ILE A 9 0.68 -12.00 4.50
N LEU A 10 1.64 -11.21 4.99
CA LEU A 10 1.57 -9.73 4.92
C LEU A 10 1.44 -9.27 3.47
N LYS A 11 2.27 -9.83 2.58
CA LYS A 11 2.27 -9.50 1.16
C LYS A 11 0.94 -9.86 0.50
N ASP A 12 0.36 -11.01 0.84
CA ASP A 12 -0.95 -11.44 0.32
C ASP A 12 -2.09 -10.55 0.81
N LYS A 13 -2.12 -10.19 2.10
CA LYS A 13 -3.14 -9.27 2.63
C LYS A 13 -2.99 -7.84 2.14
N MET A 14 -1.75 -7.36 1.99
CA MET A 14 -1.50 -6.13 1.27
C MET A 14 -1.98 -6.23 -0.18
N GLY A 15 -1.77 -7.36 -0.87
CA GLY A 15 -2.30 -7.64 -2.20
C GLY A 15 -3.82 -7.56 -2.27
N GLU A 16 -4.53 -8.16 -1.31
CA GLU A 16 -5.99 -8.06 -1.20
C GLU A 16 -6.44 -6.61 -1.02
N VAL A 17 -5.84 -5.85 -0.11
CA VAL A 17 -6.23 -4.45 0.11
C VAL A 17 -5.89 -3.59 -1.11
N LEU A 18 -4.74 -3.80 -1.74
CA LEU A 18 -4.34 -3.14 -2.98
C LEU A 18 -5.26 -3.50 -4.16
N SER A 19 -5.84 -4.71 -4.19
CA SER A 19 -6.81 -5.11 -5.21
C SER A 19 -8.07 -4.24 -5.20
N THR A 20 -8.43 -3.72 -4.03
CA THR A 20 -9.62 -2.88 -3.83
C THR A 20 -9.42 -1.39 -4.17
N LEU A 21 -8.21 -1.03 -4.60
CA LEU A 21 -7.86 0.29 -5.13
C LEU A 21 -7.93 0.27 -6.65
N THR A 22 -8.14 1.44 -7.24
CA THR A 22 -7.99 1.58 -8.71
C THR A 22 -6.54 1.32 -9.11
N ASP A 23 -6.30 0.87 -10.34
CA ASP A 23 -4.93 0.59 -10.80
C ASP A 23 -4.01 1.79 -10.66
N ARG A 24 -4.53 3.01 -10.86
CA ARG A 24 -3.75 4.24 -10.67
C ARG A 24 -3.42 4.52 -9.20
N GLU A 25 -4.36 4.29 -8.28
CA GLU A 25 -4.11 4.41 -6.83
C GLU A 25 -3.09 3.34 -6.37
N ARG A 26 -3.26 2.09 -6.84
CA ARG A 26 -2.36 0.98 -6.54
C ARG A 26 -0.94 1.29 -7.00
N THR A 27 -0.74 1.67 -8.26
CA THR A 27 0.60 1.93 -8.78
C THR A 27 1.26 3.14 -8.13
N VAL A 28 0.49 4.19 -7.81
CA VAL A 28 1.02 5.33 -7.04
C VAL A 28 1.52 4.87 -5.66
N LEU A 29 0.76 4.04 -4.93
CA LEU A 29 1.22 3.52 -3.64
C LEU A 29 2.44 2.60 -3.77
N ILE A 30 2.43 1.69 -4.76
CA ILE A 30 3.56 0.79 -5.00
C ILE A 30 4.86 1.57 -5.23
N GLU A 31 4.80 2.61 -6.06
CA GLU A 31 5.96 3.45 -6.38
C GLU A 31 6.38 4.33 -5.19
N ARG A 32 5.41 4.88 -4.44
CA ARG A 32 5.68 5.74 -3.28
C ARG A 32 6.35 4.98 -2.14
N PHE A 33 5.89 3.76 -1.88
CA PHE A 33 6.34 2.94 -0.75
C PHE A 33 7.35 1.86 -1.16
N GLY A 34 7.72 1.76 -2.44
CA GLY A 34 8.68 0.76 -2.92
C GLY A 34 8.19 -0.68 -2.75
N LEU A 35 6.87 -0.93 -2.88
CA LEU A 35 6.26 -2.23 -2.53
C LEU A 35 6.64 -3.37 -3.49
N LEU A 36 7.23 -3.06 -4.65
CA LEU A 36 7.70 -4.04 -5.63
C LEU A 36 9.22 -4.15 -5.68
N ASP A 37 9.92 -3.02 -5.73
CA ASP A 37 11.36 -2.92 -6.00
C ASP A 37 12.18 -2.49 -4.76
N GLY A 38 11.52 -2.27 -3.62
CA GLY A 38 12.14 -1.79 -2.38
C GLY A 38 12.61 -0.34 -2.45
N LYS A 39 12.29 0.40 -3.53
CA LYS A 39 12.80 1.75 -3.77
C LYS A 39 11.65 2.77 -3.69
N PRO A 40 11.41 3.39 -2.52
CA PRO A 40 10.37 4.40 -2.39
C PRO A 40 10.72 5.63 -3.24
N LYS A 41 9.73 6.15 -3.97
CA LYS A 41 9.85 7.35 -4.80
C LYS A 41 9.14 8.53 -4.17
N THR A 42 9.64 9.72 -4.41
CA THR A 42 9.04 10.99 -3.99
C THR A 42 7.76 11.29 -4.77
N LEU A 43 6.93 12.20 -4.23
CA LEU A 43 5.73 12.68 -4.93
C LEU A 43 6.05 13.31 -6.29
N GLU A 44 7.23 13.92 -6.42
CA GLU A 44 7.68 14.56 -7.66
C GLU A 44 8.11 13.54 -8.70
N GLU A 45 8.88 12.52 -8.32
CA GLU A 45 9.28 11.43 -9.22
C GLU A 45 8.07 10.63 -9.73
N VAL A 46 7.12 10.35 -8.83
CA VAL A 46 5.86 9.71 -9.21
C VAL A 46 5.04 10.66 -10.10
N GLY A 47 4.98 11.95 -9.77
CA GLY A 47 4.29 12.95 -10.59
C GLY A 47 4.82 13.00 -12.01
N LEU A 48 6.15 13.02 -12.17
CA LEU A 48 6.83 13.00 -13.45
C LEU A 48 6.48 11.75 -14.26
N ARG A 49 6.54 10.56 -13.63
CA ARG A 49 6.22 9.28 -14.29
C ARG A 49 4.76 9.19 -14.76
N PHE A 50 3.83 9.76 -14.00
CA PHE A 50 2.40 9.73 -14.31
C PHE A 50 1.90 10.97 -15.07
N SER A 51 2.81 11.87 -15.46
CA SER A 51 2.52 13.17 -16.08
C SER A 51 1.43 13.95 -15.33
N VAL A 52 1.55 13.99 -14.00
CA VAL A 52 0.65 14.73 -13.10
C VAL A 52 1.44 15.58 -12.14
N THR A 53 0.78 16.60 -11.58
CA THR A 53 1.40 17.45 -10.57
C THR A 53 1.69 16.69 -9.28
N ARG A 54 2.70 17.14 -8.53
CA ARG A 54 3.01 16.67 -7.18
C ARG A 54 1.78 16.63 -6.28
N GLU A 55 0.96 17.69 -6.32
CA GLU A 55 -0.27 17.79 -5.53
C GLU A 55 -1.31 16.75 -5.95
N ARG A 56 -1.39 16.41 -7.24
CA ARG A 56 -2.28 15.36 -7.70
C ARG A 56 -1.86 13.98 -7.15
N VAL A 57 -0.57 13.69 -7.09
CA VAL A 57 -0.07 12.46 -6.45
C VAL A 57 -0.44 12.44 -4.97
N ARG A 58 -0.26 13.57 -4.25
CA ARG A 58 -0.64 13.70 -2.83
C ARG A 58 -2.13 13.43 -2.60
N GLN A 59 -3.00 13.93 -3.48
CA GLN A 59 -4.43 13.67 -3.42
C GLN A 59 -4.78 12.19 -3.64
N ILE A 60 -4.13 11.55 -4.61
CA ILE A 60 -4.31 10.12 -4.89
C ILE A 60 -3.86 9.29 -3.68
N GLU A 61 -2.71 9.62 -3.09
CA GLU A 61 -2.18 8.97 -1.88
C GLU A 61 -3.16 9.11 -0.71
N ALA A 62 -3.61 10.33 -0.40
CA ALA A 62 -4.58 10.57 0.67
C ALA A 62 -5.90 9.81 0.45
N LYS A 63 -6.39 9.75 -0.79
CA LYS A 63 -7.61 9.01 -1.15
C LYS A 63 -7.41 7.51 -0.96
N ALA A 64 -6.28 6.96 -1.40
CA ALA A 64 -5.96 5.55 -1.27
C ALA A 64 -5.78 5.15 0.20
N LEU A 65 -5.05 5.93 0.99
CA LEU A 65 -4.89 5.72 2.44
C LEU A 65 -6.23 5.78 3.16
N ARG A 66 -7.11 6.73 2.82
CA ARG A 66 -8.46 6.79 3.40
C ARG A 66 -9.27 5.52 3.11
N LYS A 67 -9.14 4.95 1.90
CA LYS A 67 -9.76 3.68 1.54
C LYS A 67 -9.18 2.51 2.34
N MET A 68 -7.87 2.46 2.53
CA MET A 68 -7.20 1.41 3.31
C MET A 68 -7.60 1.46 4.80
N ARG A 69 -7.77 2.66 5.36
CA ARG A 69 -8.20 2.89 6.75
C ARG A 69 -9.70 2.69 6.99
N HIS A 70 -10.49 2.34 5.97
CA HIS A 70 -11.92 2.08 6.15
C HIS A 70 -12.11 0.83 7.02
N PRO A 71 -13.00 0.81 8.03
CA PRO A 71 -13.09 -0.29 9.01
C PRO A 71 -13.20 -1.68 8.40
N THR A 72 -13.95 -1.82 7.31
CA THR A 72 -14.09 -3.09 6.57
C THR A 72 -12.76 -3.62 6.04
N ARG A 73 -11.84 -2.74 5.61
CA ARG A 73 -10.52 -3.10 5.07
C ARG A 73 -9.44 -3.07 6.15
N ALA A 74 -9.55 -2.15 7.10
CA ALA A 74 -8.64 -2.03 8.24
C ALA A 74 -8.68 -3.28 9.14
N LYS A 75 -9.85 -3.89 9.34
CA LYS A 75 -9.96 -5.17 10.06
C LYS A 75 -9.14 -6.30 9.44
N HIS A 76 -8.95 -6.32 8.12
CA HIS A 76 -8.12 -7.32 7.45
C HIS A 76 -6.62 -7.08 7.71
N LEU A 77 -6.24 -5.83 7.99
CA LEU A 77 -4.87 -5.42 8.28
C LEU A 77 -4.57 -5.53 9.79
N GLU A 78 -5.48 -5.09 10.66
CA GLU A 78 -5.38 -5.18 12.13
C GLU A 78 -5.36 -6.63 12.60
N ALA A 79 -6.31 -7.46 12.15
CA ALA A 79 -6.33 -8.88 12.52
C ALA A 79 -5.04 -9.61 12.11
N PHE A 80 -4.35 -9.10 11.08
CA PHE A 80 -3.07 -9.64 10.65
C PHE A 80 -1.88 -9.11 11.46
N LEU A 81 -1.86 -7.81 11.82
CA LEU A 81 -0.86 -7.25 12.72
C LEU A 81 -0.91 -7.94 14.09
N GLU A 82 -2.12 -8.20 14.61
CA GLU A 82 -2.33 -8.99 15.83
C GLU A 82 -1.79 -10.43 15.69
N MET A 83 -1.93 -11.06 14.52
CA MET A 83 -1.36 -12.40 14.27
C MET A 83 0.17 -12.42 14.28
N ILE A 84 0.85 -11.36 13.82
CA ILE A 84 2.32 -11.26 13.85
C ILE A 84 2.81 -10.99 15.28
N GLU A 85 2.12 -10.15 16.05
CA GLU A 85 2.54 -9.80 17.43
C GLU A 85 2.39 -10.97 18.42
N HIS A 86 1.70 -12.05 18.02
CA HIS A 86 1.46 -13.24 18.83
C HIS A 86 2.28 -14.48 18.39
N GLU A 87 3.18 -14.35 17.42
CA GLU A 87 4.21 -15.37 17.05
C GLU A 87 5.60 -15.00 17.58
#